data_AF-A0A938N4P1-F1
#
_entry.id   AF-A0A938N4P1-F1
#
_cell.length_a   1.000
_cell.length_b   1.000
_cell.length_c   1.000
_cell.angle_alpha   90.00
_cell.angle_beta   90.00
_cell.angle_gamma   90.00
#
_symmetry.space_group_name_H-M   'P 1'
#
loop_
_entity.id
_entity.type
_entity.pdbx_description
1 polymer ?
#
loop_
_entity_poly.entity_id
_entity_poly.type
_entity_poly.pdbx_seq_one_letter_code
_entity_poly.pdbx_strand_id
1 'polypeptide(L)' 'MSYLARWGCPRPPPCPGAGAGACSRADWNEDGVIDFNDFLSFLNAFNTQDQCADLNGDAVVDFNDLLEFLNLYNVNC' A
#
# COMPACT_ATOMS: atom_id res chain seq x y z
N MET A 1 -12.53 -12.04 17.74
CA MET A 1 -13.71 -11.18 17.53
C MET A 1 -13.15 -9.80 17.21
N SER A 2 -13.08 -9.32 15.97
CA SER A 2 -13.94 -9.55 14.83
C SER A 2 -13.15 -9.49 13.53
N TYR A 3 -13.36 -10.50 12.69
CA TYR A 3 -13.44 -10.32 11.25
C TYR A 3 -14.62 -9.40 10.96
N LEU A 4 -14.39 -8.18 10.48
CA LEU A 4 -15.40 -7.45 9.71
C LEU A 4 -14.73 -6.77 8.53
N ALA A 5 -15.35 -6.99 7.38
CA ALA A 5 -14.90 -6.65 6.05
C ALA A 5 -15.20 -5.20 5.68
N ARG A 6 -14.54 -4.77 4.60
CA ARG A 6 -14.96 -3.74 3.64
C ARG A 6 -14.89 -2.28 4.13
N TRP A 7 -13.96 -1.55 3.50
CA TRP A 7 -13.76 -0.09 3.48
C TRP A 7 -13.01 0.50 4.69
N GLY A 8 -11.67 0.58 4.58
CA GLY A 8 -10.88 1.54 5.36
C GLY A 8 -10.09 0.99 6.55
N CYS A 9 -9.77 -0.30 6.61
CA CYS A 9 -8.79 -0.75 7.61
C CYS A 9 -7.38 -0.22 7.26
N PRO A 10 -6.64 0.36 8.22
CA PRO A 10 -5.20 0.57 8.07
C PRO A 10 -4.53 -0.78 7.86
N ARG A 11 -3.44 -0.80 7.07
CA ARG A 11 -2.64 -2.01 6.81
C ARG A 11 -2.34 -2.68 8.17
N PRO A 12 -2.38 -4.02 8.28
CA PRO A 12 -2.02 -4.68 9.53
C PRO A 12 -0.61 -4.24 9.94
N PRO A 13 -0.38 -3.80 11.20
CA PRO A 13 0.98 -3.54 11.68
C PRO A 13 1.73 -4.88 11.61
N PRO A 14 2.74 -5.06 10.72
CA PRO A 14 3.94 -4.21 10.53
C PRO A 14 4.15 -3.60 9.12
N CYS A 15 3.10 -3.41 8.31
CA CYS A 15 3.28 -2.90 6.95
C CYS A 15 3.73 -1.43 6.91
N PRO A 16 4.70 -1.05 6.06
CA PRO A 16 5.06 0.35 5.82
C PRO A 16 3.84 1.15 5.32
N GLY A 17 3.81 2.45 5.55
CA GLY A 17 2.77 3.32 4.99
C GLY A 17 1.36 3.07 5.55
N ALA A 18 1.26 2.60 6.79
CA ALA A 18 0.00 2.33 7.50
C ALA A 18 -0.75 3.61 7.93
N GLY A 19 -0.28 4.80 7.53
CA GLY A 19 -0.93 6.06 7.83
C GLY A 19 -2.33 6.18 7.21
N ALA A 20 -3.17 7.04 7.80
CA ALA A 20 -4.57 7.21 7.41
C ALA A 20 -4.77 8.03 6.11
N GLY A 21 -3.71 8.53 5.49
CA GLY A 21 -3.76 9.36 4.28
C GLY A 21 -3.33 8.61 3.01
N ALA A 22 -3.82 9.06 1.86
CA ALA A 22 -3.38 8.57 0.55
C ALA A 22 -1.86 8.76 0.36
N CYS A 23 -1.31 9.88 0.85
CA CYS A 23 0.12 10.19 0.82
C CYS A 23 0.95 9.17 1.60
N SER A 24 0.54 8.87 2.84
CA SER A 24 1.22 7.88 3.68
C SER A 24 1.10 6.46 3.14
N ARG A 25 0.12 6.17 2.27
CA ARG A 25 0.00 4.86 1.62
C ARG A 25 0.91 4.72 0.40
N ALA A 26 1.29 5.83 -0.23
CA ALA A 26 2.22 5.86 -1.35
C ALA A 26 3.68 5.91 -0.89
N ASP A 27 3.96 6.54 0.26
CA ASP A 27 5.27 6.53 0.93
C ASP A 27 5.53 5.16 1.60
N TRP A 28 6.31 4.33 0.92
CA TRP A 28 6.61 2.94 1.28
C TRP A 28 7.94 2.79 2.01
N ASN A 29 8.86 3.72 1.81
CA ASN A 29 10.14 3.74 2.53
C ASN A 29 10.08 4.60 3.81
N GLU A 30 8.95 5.28 4.05
CA GLU A 30 8.65 6.15 5.19
C GLU A 30 9.63 7.33 5.34
N ASP A 31 10.15 7.83 4.21
CA ASP A 31 11.08 8.96 4.18
C ASP A 31 10.39 10.33 4.04
N GLY A 32 9.07 10.33 3.82
CA GLY A 32 8.25 11.52 3.68
C GLY A 32 8.26 12.14 2.28
N VAL A 33 8.87 11.48 1.29
CA VAL A 33 8.92 11.89 -0.12
C VAL A 33 8.39 10.76 -0.99
N ILE A 34 7.39 11.02 -1.83
CA ILE A 34 6.91 10.02 -2.78
C ILE A 34 7.78 10.09 -4.04
N ASP A 35 8.64 9.11 -4.23
CA ASP A 35 9.50 9.01 -5.40
C ASP A 35 9.65 7.58 -5.95
N PHE A 36 10.57 7.39 -6.88
CA PHE A 36 10.80 6.10 -7.51
C PHE A 36 11.25 5.01 -6.52
N ASN A 37 11.84 5.37 -5.37
CA ASN A 37 12.25 4.42 -4.34
C ASN A 37 11.05 3.79 -3.63
N ASP A 38 9.93 4.48 -3.50
CA ASP A 38 8.68 3.90 -3.01
C ASP A 38 8.13 2.87 -3.97
N PHE A 39 8.18 3.16 -5.27
CA PHE A 39 7.78 2.22 -6.30
C PHE A 39 8.64 0.95 -6.28
N LEU A 40 9.96 1.08 -6.10
CA LEU A 40 10.85 -0.07 -5.93
C LEU A 40 10.55 -0.87 -4.66
N SER A 41 10.25 -0.18 -3.56
CA SER A 41 9.89 -0.81 -2.28
C SER A 41 8.57 -1.58 -2.38
N PHE A 42 7.56 -0.98 -3.01
CA PHE A 42 6.30 -1.64 -3.34
C PHE A 42 6.52 -2.86 -4.25
N LEU A 43 7.31 -2.73 -5.32
CA LEU A 43 7.57 -3.84 -6.24
C LEU A 43 8.27 -5.02 -5.56
N ASN A 44 9.13 -4.78 -4.57
CA ASN A 44 9.74 -5.85 -3.79
C ASN A 44 8.65 -6.65 -3.03
N ALA A 45 7.77 -5.95 -2.31
CA ALA A 45 6.66 -6.56 -1.58
C ALA A 45 5.66 -7.27 -2.52
N PHE A 46 5.37 -6.66 -3.67
CA PHE A 46 4.52 -7.23 -4.71
C PHE A 46 5.07 -8.56 -5.25
N ASN A 47 6.37 -8.60 -5.55
CA ASN A 47 7.05 -9.81 -6.04
C ASN A 47 7.13 -10.91 -4.99
N THR A 48 7.25 -10.56 -3.71
CA THR A 48 7.21 -11.54 -2.61
C THR A 48 5.79 -11.93 -2.21
N GLN A 49 4.76 -11.37 -2.86
CA GLN A 49 3.35 -11.60 -2.54
C GLN A 49 3.05 -11.27 -1.07
N ASP A 50 3.67 -10.21 -0.56
CA ASP A 50 3.48 -9.75 0.80
C ASP A 50 2.08 -9.15 0.95
N GLN A 51 1.34 -9.53 2.00
CA GLN A 51 0.02 -8.98 2.29
C GLN A 51 0.04 -7.46 2.50
N CYS A 52 1.20 -6.86 2.75
CA CYS A 52 1.35 -5.41 2.79
C CYS A 52 1.16 -4.73 1.42
N ALA A 53 1.33 -5.47 0.32
CA ALA A 53 1.10 -4.99 -1.03
C ALA A 53 -0.38 -5.07 -1.46
N ASP A 54 -1.26 -5.70 -0.66
CA ASP A 54 -2.72 -5.68 -0.86
C ASP A 54 -3.26 -4.29 -0.47
N LEU A 55 -3.44 -3.44 -1.48
CA LEU A 55 -3.90 -2.06 -1.31
C LEU A 55 -5.42 -1.95 -1.40
N ASN A 56 -6.03 -2.85 -2.16
CA ASN A 56 -7.46 -2.86 -2.40
C ASN A 56 -8.24 -3.59 -1.27
N GLY A 57 -7.55 -4.41 -0.48
CA GLY A 57 -8.04 -5.11 0.70
C GLY A 57 -8.83 -6.38 0.40
N ASP A 58 -8.59 -7.05 -0.73
CA ASP A 58 -9.25 -8.29 -1.14
C ASP A 58 -8.50 -9.57 -0.74
N ALA A 59 -7.39 -9.42 0.00
CA ALA A 59 -6.49 -10.47 0.45
C ALA A 59 -5.73 -11.20 -0.68
N VAL A 60 -5.67 -10.62 -1.87
CA VAL A 60 -4.92 -11.12 -3.02
C VAL A 60 -3.99 -10.02 -3.51
N VAL A 61 -2.70 -10.33 -3.68
CA VAL A 61 -1.73 -9.39 -4.24
C VAL A 61 -1.70 -9.58 -5.75
N ASP A 62 -2.40 -8.72 -6.48
CA ASP A 62 -2.51 -8.82 -7.94
C ASP A 62 -2.43 -7.48 -8.67
N PHE A 63 -2.67 -7.51 -9.97
CA PHE A 63 -2.56 -6.31 -10.81
C PHE A 63 -3.46 -5.15 -10.34
N ASN A 64 -4.56 -5.42 -9.63
CA ASN A 64 -5.44 -4.40 -9.10
C ASN A 64 -4.76 -3.58 -7.99
N ASP A 65 -3.86 -4.17 -7.21
CA ASP A 65 -3.09 -3.42 -6.20
C ASP A 65 -2.05 -2.51 -6.82
N LEU A 66 -1.43 -2.93 -7.92
CA LEU A 66 -0.53 -2.06 -8.69
C LEU A 66 -1.29 -0.86 -9.26
N LEU A 67 -2.52 -1.06 -9.76
CA LEU A 67 -3.36 0.05 -10.22
C LEU A 67 -3.71 1.01 -9.08
N GLU A 68 -4.04 0.47 -7.91
CA GLU A 68 -4.31 1.28 -6.72
C GLU A 68 -3.06 2.07 -6.27
N PHE A 69 -1.88 1.45 -6.31
CA PHE A 69 -0.62 2.14 -6.03
C PHE A 69 -0.39 3.30 -7.01
N LEU A 70 -0.61 3.09 -8.30
CA LEU A 70 -0.44 4.13 -9.32
C LEU A 70 -1.45 5.27 -9.16
N ASN A 71 -2.68 4.98 -8.69
CA ASN A 71 -3.64 6.02 -8.35
C ASN A 71 -3.12 6.88 -7.21
N LEU A 72 -2.56 6.26 -6.16
CA LEU A 72 -1.99 6.95 -4.99
C LEU A 72 -0.72 7.74 -5.35
N TYR A 73 0.16 7.18 -6.18
CA TYR A 73 1.39 7.81 -6.66
C TYR A 73 1.10 9.07 -7.49
N ASN A 74 0.00 9.07 -8.25
CA ASN A 74 -0.39 10.22 -9.08
C ASN A 74 -1.04 11.38 -8.29
N VAL A 75 -1.40 11.18 -7.02
CA VAL A 75 -2.06 12.24 -6.22
C VAL A 75 -1.11 13.39 -5.89
N ASN A 76 0.20 13.28 -6.19
CA ASN A 76 1.24 14.28 -5.92
C ASN A 76 1.05 14.92 -4.54
N CYS A 77 1.08 14.06 -3.52
CA CYS A 77 1.60 14.52 -2.24
C CYS A 77 3.12 14.70 -2.38
#